data_AF-W6YXF7-F1
#
_entry.id   AF-W6YXF7-F1
#
_cell.length_a   1.000
_cell.length_b   1.000
_cell.length_c   1.000
_cell.angle_alpha   90.00
_cell.angle_beta   90.00
_cell.angle_gamma   90.00
#
_symmetry.space_group_name_H-M   'P 1'
#
loop_
_entity.id
_entity.type
_entity.pdbx_description
1 polymer ?
#
loop_
_entity_poly.entity_id
_entity_poly.type
_entity_poly.pdbx_seq_one_letter_code
_entity_poly.pdbx_strand_id
1 'polypeptide(L)'
;MSKRPALEPLEEMYDAPSPAMKRPKVEDEEMEDSDTNGATSNGHLMAPRPQDQDKIDILEEAGALDDEDGDEPAVAAPKRQIAPEAEYTDLYLDTINRKVLDFDFEKLCSVTLSNINVYACLVCGKYYQGRGPKSQAYFHALEEGHHVYVNMETKKVYVLPEGYEVTSKSLDDIKFVVDPRMSKEEVAKLDKEPKVSWDLSNREYIPGFVGMNNIKANDYFNVVIQALSHVVPLRNYFMLEDLSSRPQLAQRFSTLVRKIWNPRAFKTHVSPHELLQEIALRSSKRFTLTDQSDPVDFLSWFLNNLHLAVGGSRTKPHSSIIQKVFQGTLKIEQQEITARADAGDRLRFEDAAVQTTTSHFLVLTLDLPAAPLFQDAIEKNIIPQVPLVNILSKYNGVTPQEKSKNRVRYRLLHPLPPYLLFNIKRFSKNKFVAERNPTIVTFPVHSLDMSPYVEPNPTEYPPGEPIWYDLVANITHEAVKKKDDSVEGELESKIWRVQVKDRAREEWYGIQDLFVEKERAETLFTKEAYLMVWERRKGQAGRRK
;
A
#
# COMPACT_ATOMS: atom_id res chain seq x y z
N MET A 1 -11.71 -28.70 -57.73
CA MET A 1 -10.95 -27.62 -57.09
C MET A 1 -9.71 -28.23 -56.47
N SER A 2 -8.59 -28.05 -57.15
CA SER A 2 -7.33 -28.78 -57.00
C SER A 2 -6.44 -28.15 -55.93
N LYS A 3 -5.97 -28.99 -55.00
CA LYS A 3 -4.95 -28.68 -53.99
C LYS A 3 -3.64 -28.30 -54.71
N ARG A 4 -3.08 -27.13 -54.40
CA ARG A 4 -1.70 -26.79 -54.78
C ARG A 4 -0.72 -27.44 -53.79
N PRO A 5 0.33 -28.12 -54.26
CA PRO A 5 1.35 -28.70 -53.38
C PRO A 5 2.32 -27.61 -52.89
N ALA A 6 2.83 -27.79 -51.67
CA ALA A 6 3.91 -26.98 -51.12
C ALA A 6 5.20 -27.29 -51.89
N LEU A 7 5.89 -26.24 -52.35
CA LEU A 7 7.24 -26.33 -52.86
C LEU A 7 8.20 -26.08 -51.69
N GLU A 8 9.01 -27.11 -51.46
CA GLU A 8 10.29 -27.15 -50.72
C GLU A 8 10.31 -27.55 -49.23
N PRO A 9 11.24 -28.46 -48.83
CA PRO A 9 11.37 -28.96 -47.46
C PRO A 9 12.15 -27.98 -46.56
N LEU A 10 11.75 -27.93 -45.28
CA LEU A 10 12.19 -26.98 -44.27
C LEU A 10 13.51 -27.38 -43.58
N GLU A 11 14.51 -27.80 -44.35
CA GLU A 11 15.81 -28.24 -43.84
C GLU A 11 16.97 -27.73 -44.73
N GLU A 12 17.04 -26.43 -45.01
CA GLU A 12 18.27 -25.78 -45.55
C GLU A 12 18.16 -24.24 -45.53
N MET A 13 18.12 -23.62 -44.34
CA MET A 13 18.42 -22.18 -44.15
C MET A 13 19.12 -21.92 -42.81
N TYR A 14 20.24 -22.60 -42.58
CA TYR A 14 21.25 -22.16 -41.62
C TYR A 14 22.30 -21.36 -42.38
N ASP A 15 22.13 -20.03 -42.47
CA ASP A 15 23.20 -19.01 -42.56
C ASP A 15 22.69 -17.69 -43.19
N ALA A 16 21.96 -16.89 -42.40
CA ALA A 16 21.83 -15.46 -42.66
C ALA A 16 21.90 -14.68 -41.32
N PRO A 17 22.85 -13.74 -41.15
CA PRO A 17 22.99 -12.98 -39.91
C PRO A 17 21.84 -11.97 -39.74
N SER A 18 21.26 -11.96 -38.55
CA SER A 18 20.24 -10.98 -38.13
C SER A 18 20.81 -9.55 -38.01
N PRO A 19 20.04 -8.50 -38.32
CA PRO A 19 20.48 -7.12 -38.17
C PRO A 19 20.67 -6.74 -36.69
N ALA A 20 21.80 -6.06 -36.40
CA ALA A 20 22.26 -5.75 -35.05
C ALA A 20 21.34 -4.78 -34.28
N MET A 21 21.09 -5.08 -33.00
CA MET A 21 20.46 -4.17 -32.04
C MET A 21 21.45 -3.08 -31.60
N LYS A 22 21.04 -1.81 -31.67
CA LYS A 22 21.80 -0.67 -31.13
C LYS A 22 21.87 -0.77 -29.61
N ARG A 23 23.07 -0.97 -29.05
CA ARG A 23 23.37 -0.78 -27.63
C ARG A 23 23.68 0.71 -27.34
N PRO A 24 23.30 1.25 -26.18
CA PRO A 24 23.73 2.57 -25.73
C PRO A 24 25.20 2.55 -25.35
N LYS A 25 25.92 3.60 -25.75
CA LYS A 25 27.37 3.79 -25.56
C LYS A 25 27.66 4.10 -24.09
N VAL A 26 28.47 3.26 -23.44
CA VAL A 26 29.12 3.53 -22.16
C VAL A 26 30.61 3.57 -22.48
N GLU A 27 31.25 4.72 -22.25
CA GLU A 27 32.71 4.87 -22.28
C GLU A 27 33.18 4.91 -20.82
N ASP A 28 33.89 3.86 -20.42
CA ASP A 28 34.81 3.84 -19.27
C ASP A 28 36.21 4.09 -19.84
N GLU A 29 36.90 5.14 -19.37
CA GLU A 29 38.35 5.29 -19.52
C GLU A 29 38.97 5.36 -18.11
N GLU A 30 40.01 4.54 -17.91
CA GLU A 30 40.79 4.43 -16.69
C GLU A 30 41.89 5.51 -16.60
N MET A 31 42.32 5.76 -15.36
CA MET A 31 43.18 6.81 -14.82
C MET A 31 44.58 6.98 -15.44
N GLU A 32 45.06 8.24 -15.46
CA GLU A 32 46.45 8.60 -15.13
C GLU A 32 46.55 10.05 -14.56
N ASP A 33 47.48 10.24 -13.61
CA ASP A 33 47.65 11.38 -12.69
C ASP A 33 48.06 12.73 -13.32
N SER A 34 47.59 13.84 -12.75
CA SER A 34 48.44 15.03 -12.45
C SER A 34 47.73 16.08 -11.58
N ASP A 35 48.45 16.55 -10.56
CA ASP A 35 48.12 17.71 -9.72
C ASP A 35 47.96 19.00 -10.54
N THR A 36 46.96 19.84 -10.21
CA THR A 36 47.12 21.29 -9.96
C THR A 36 45.78 21.99 -9.62
N ASN A 37 45.89 23.02 -8.77
CA ASN A 37 44.84 23.85 -8.18
C ASN A 37 43.78 24.45 -9.14
N GLY A 38 42.52 24.49 -8.69
CA GLY A 38 41.49 25.36 -9.26
C GLY A 38 40.15 25.29 -8.52
N ALA A 39 39.79 26.35 -7.81
CA ALA A 39 38.54 26.49 -7.07
C ALA A 39 37.28 26.46 -7.95
N THR A 40 36.17 25.90 -7.46
CA THR A 40 34.82 26.49 -7.57
C THR A 40 33.84 25.87 -6.56
N SER A 41 33.01 26.73 -5.98
CA SER A 41 32.16 26.50 -4.82
C SER A 41 30.78 25.93 -5.16
N ASN A 42 30.33 25.00 -4.30
CA ASN A 42 28.96 24.49 -4.23
C ASN A 42 27.93 25.59 -3.89
N GLY A 43 26.82 25.60 -4.62
CA GLY A 43 25.66 26.48 -4.42
C GLY A 43 24.88 26.15 -3.15
N HIS A 44 24.69 27.17 -2.33
CA HIS A 44 24.02 27.14 -1.04
C HIS A 44 22.51 27.41 -1.20
N LEU A 45 21.71 26.59 -0.53
CA LEU A 45 20.29 26.83 -0.25
C LEU A 45 20.16 27.96 0.78
N MET A 46 19.32 28.97 0.49
CA MET A 46 18.92 29.98 1.47
C MET A 46 17.53 29.65 2.05
N ALA A 47 17.44 29.69 3.38
CA ALA A 47 16.22 29.66 4.17
C ALA A 47 15.49 31.03 4.15
N PRO A 48 14.17 31.09 4.44
CA PRO A 48 13.36 32.28 4.20
C PRO A 48 13.51 33.32 5.32
N ARG A 49 13.42 34.62 4.95
CA ARG A 49 13.29 35.74 5.89
C ARG A 49 11.88 36.33 5.83
N PRO A 50 11.41 36.95 6.94
CA PRO A 50 10.01 37.25 7.17
C PRO A 50 9.66 38.64 6.62
N GLN A 51 8.97 38.69 5.47
CA GLN A 51 8.22 39.85 4.97
C GLN A 51 7.54 39.49 3.64
N ASP A 52 6.58 38.57 3.68
CA ASP A 52 5.63 38.36 2.58
C ASP A 52 4.25 38.20 3.21
N GLN A 53 3.61 39.33 3.53
CA GLN A 53 2.20 39.36 3.92
C GLN A 53 1.35 40.31 3.09
N ASP A 54 1.92 41.12 2.18
CA ASP A 54 1.12 42.03 1.36
C ASP A 54 1.66 42.07 -0.07
N LYS A 55 1.09 41.23 -0.94
CA LYS A 55 1.07 41.39 -2.41
C LYS A 55 0.20 40.29 -3.04
N ILE A 56 -1.08 40.32 -2.67
CA ILE A 56 -2.15 39.77 -3.49
C ILE A 56 -2.93 41.01 -3.93
N ASP A 57 -2.60 41.51 -5.11
CA ASP A 57 -3.38 42.39 -5.99
C ASP A 57 -2.38 43.12 -6.90
N ILE A 58 -2.81 43.43 -8.12
CA ILE A 58 -2.05 43.99 -9.24
C ILE A 58 -1.37 42.93 -10.12
N LEU A 59 -2.20 42.28 -10.94
CA LEU A 59 -1.85 41.83 -12.30
C LEU A 59 -3.15 41.81 -13.13
N GLU A 60 -3.76 42.99 -13.26
CA GLU A 60 -4.68 43.32 -14.34
C GLU A 60 -4.13 44.57 -15.03
N GLU A 61 -4.29 44.64 -16.35
CA GLU A 61 -3.80 45.67 -17.29
C GLU A 61 -2.38 45.51 -17.86
N ALA A 62 -2.29 44.73 -18.95
CA ALA A 62 -1.51 45.11 -20.13
C ALA A 62 -1.91 44.22 -21.32
N GLY A 63 -2.65 44.78 -22.28
CA GLY A 63 -3.01 44.09 -23.52
C GLY A 63 -4.05 44.82 -24.34
N ALA A 64 -3.81 46.09 -24.67
CA ALA A 64 -4.54 46.79 -25.74
C ALA A 64 -3.65 46.78 -26.98
N LEU A 65 -4.05 46.01 -27.99
CA LEU A 65 -3.63 46.18 -29.37
C LEU A 65 -4.87 46.64 -30.14
N ASP A 66 -4.74 47.81 -30.78
CA ASP A 66 -5.71 48.35 -31.72
C ASP A 66 -5.86 47.39 -32.91
N ASP A 67 -7.09 46.95 -33.15
CA ASP A 67 -7.54 46.54 -34.49
C ASP A 67 -8.86 47.29 -34.74
N GLU A 68 -8.79 48.28 -35.64
CA GLU A 68 -9.94 48.89 -36.29
C GLU A 68 -10.52 47.86 -37.28
N ASP A 69 -11.61 47.18 -36.91
CA ASP A 69 -12.64 46.77 -37.86
C ASP A 69 -13.94 46.51 -37.12
N GLY A 70 -15.01 47.11 -37.62
CA GLY A 70 -16.33 47.07 -37.03
C GLY A 70 -16.99 45.70 -37.18
N ASP A 71 -17.19 45.02 -36.07
CA ASP A 71 -18.30 44.09 -35.84
C ASP A 71 -18.67 44.15 -34.35
N GLU A 72 -19.97 44.24 -34.06
CA GLU A 72 -20.53 44.34 -32.72
C GLU A 72 -20.02 43.19 -31.81
N PRO A 73 -19.59 43.44 -30.55
CA PRO A 73 -19.25 42.35 -29.64
C PRO A 73 -20.55 41.69 -29.16
N ALA A 74 -20.94 40.61 -29.83
CA ALA A 74 -21.93 39.70 -29.30
C ALA A 74 -21.34 38.95 -28.09
N VAL A 75 -22.01 39.10 -26.96
CA VAL A 75 -21.81 38.45 -25.65
C VAL A 75 -20.69 39.05 -24.77
N ALA A 76 -21.03 40.11 -24.04
CA ALA A 76 -20.27 40.55 -22.87
C ALA A 76 -20.07 39.37 -21.90
N ALA A 77 -18.81 39.11 -21.51
CA ALA A 77 -18.50 38.08 -20.53
C ALA A 77 -19.30 38.35 -19.23
N PRO A 78 -19.96 37.33 -18.63
CA PRO A 78 -20.74 37.51 -17.42
C PRO A 78 -19.86 38.10 -16.32
N LYS A 79 -20.31 39.21 -15.71
CA LYS A 79 -19.61 39.81 -14.57
C LYS A 79 -19.58 38.81 -13.43
N ARG A 80 -18.37 38.49 -12.98
CA ARG A 80 -18.14 37.52 -11.91
C ARG A 80 -18.84 37.99 -10.63
N GLN A 81 -19.82 37.23 -10.16
CA GLN A 81 -20.58 37.58 -8.97
C GLN A 81 -19.80 37.21 -7.72
N ILE A 82 -19.74 38.11 -6.73
CA ILE A 82 -19.08 37.87 -5.43
C ILE A 82 -19.94 36.93 -4.58
N ALA A 83 -21.26 37.04 -4.69
CA ALA A 83 -22.25 36.20 -4.04
C ALA A 83 -23.49 36.09 -4.95
N PRO A 84 -24.26 34.99 -4.87
CA PRO A 84 -25.54 34.89 -5.55
C PRO A 84 -26.50 35.98 -5.03
N GLU A 85 -27.42 36.44 -5.88
CA GLU A 85 -28.57 37.23 -5.42
C GLU A 85 -29.32 36.42 -4.35
N ALA A 86 -29.80 37.10 -3.29
CA ALA A 86 -30.22 36.47 -2.04
C ALA A 86 -31.34 35.42 -2.16
N GLU A 87 -32.02 35.34 -3.30
CA GLU A 87 -33.09 34.38 -3.61
C GLU A 87 -32.64 33.18 -4.48
N TYR A 88 -31.39 33.15 -4.97
CA TYR A 88 -30.88 32.16 -5.93
C TYR A 88 -29.67 31.34 -5.44
N THR A 89 -29.47 31.24 -4.12
CA THR A 89 -28.32 30.52 -3.53
C THR A 89 -28.25 29.03 -3.85
N ASP A 90 -29.39 28.40 -4.17
CA ASP A 90 -29.49 26.96 -4.46
C ASP A 90 -29.70 26.66 -5.96
N LEU A 91 -29.53 27.66 -6.84
CA LEU A 91 -29.69 27.48 -8.28
C LEU A 91 -28.70 26.41 -8.79
N TYR A 92 -29.19 25.50 -9.65
CA TYR A 92 -28.46 24.36 -10.23
C TYR A 92 -28.09 23.20 -9.29
N LEU A 93 -28.34 23.30 -7.98
CA LEU A 93 -27.97 22.21 -7.05
C LEU A 93 -28.77 20.92 -7.26
N ASP A 94 -29.94 21.03 -7.88
CA ASP A 94 -30.78 19.92 -8.33
C ASP A 94 -30.16 19.12 -9.49
N THR A 95 -29.27 19.74 -10.29
CA THR A 95 -28.57 19.08 -11.41
C THR A 95 -27.47 18.11 -10.97
N ILE A 96 -27.08 18.14 -9.69
CA ILE A 96 -25.98 17.34 -9.15
C ILE A 96 -26.33 15.85 -9.15
N ASN A 97 -25.52 15.06 -9.86
CA ASN A 97 -25.70 13.61 -9.94
C ASN A 97 -24.64 12.86 -9.12
N ARG A 98 -24.98 12.57 -7.87
CA ARG A 98 -24.07 11.88 -6.92
C ARG A 98 -23.67 10.46 -7.37
N LYS A 99 -24.45 9.80 -8.22
CA LYS A 99 -24.17 8.42 -8.67
C LYS A 99 -22.96 8.33 -9.61
N VAL A 100 -22.67 9.40 -10.35
CA VAL A 100 -21.54 9.45 -11.29
C VAL A 100 -20.26 9.99 -10.67
N LEU A 101 -20.35 10.54 -9.45
CA LEU A 101 -19.19 11.11 -8.77
C LEU A 101 -18.27 10.00 -8.28
N ASP A 102 -17.03 10.05 -8.74
CA ASP A 102 -15.96 9.15 -8.33
C ASP A 102 -14.69 9.95 -8.07
N PHE A 103 -14.36 10.11 -6.80
CA PHE A 103 -13.23 10.93 -6.37
C PHE A 103 -11.94 10.11 -6.15
N ASP A 104 -11.88 8.87 -6.64
CA ASP A 104 -10.75 7.96 -6.45
C ASP A 104 -9.68 8.05 -7.53
N PHE A 105 -9.97 8.77 -8.62
CA PHE A 105 -9.03 8.98 -9.72
C PHE A 105 -8.08 10.14 -9.47
N GLU A 106 -6.99 10.13 -10.22
CA GLU A 106 -5.98 11.19 -10.17
C GLU A 106 -6.58 12.55 -10.51
N LYS A 107 -6.22 13.56 -9.73
CA LYS A 107 -6.73 14.93 -9.85
C LYS A 107 -6.06 15.64 -11.03
N LEU A 108 -6.43 15.24 -12.25
CA LEU A 108 -5.94 15.81 -13.51
C LEU A 108 -7.10 16.31 -14.35
N CYS A 109 -6.91 17.40 -15.07
CA CYS A 109 -7.89 17.84 -16.05
C CYS A 109 -7.98 16.82 -17.20
N SER A 110 -9.21 16.42 -17.55
CA SER A 110 -9.48 15.48 -18.63
C SER A 110 -9.13 16.01 -20.03
N VAL A 111 -8.88 17.31 -20.16
CA VAL A 111 -8.51 17.97 -21.42
C VAL A 111 -7.00 18.28 -21.45
N THR A 112 -6.51 19.05 -20.48
CA THR A 112 -5.12 19.53 -20.47
C THR A 112 -4.14 18.60 -19.77
N LEU A 113 -4.63 17.57 -19.06
CA LEU A 113 -3.84 16.69 -18.20
C LEU A 113 -3.07 17.43 -17.09
N SER A 114 -3.41 18.69 -16.81
CA SER A 114 -2.80 19.47 -15.73
C SER A 114 -3.39 19.08 -14.37
N ASN A 115 -2.55 19.07 -13.35
CA ASN A 115 -2.91 18.84 -11.95
C ASN A 115 -3.13 20.13 -11.14
N ILE A 116 -3.05 21.31 -11.78
CA ILE A 116 -3.12 22.62 -11.11
C ILE A 116 -4.57 23.13 -11.12
N ASN A 117 -5.09 23.54 -9.97
CA ASN A 117 -6.43 24.14 -9.84
C ASN A 117 -7.52 23.29 -10.51
N VAL A 118 -7.62 22.02 -10.11
CA VAL A 118 -8.54 21.05 -10.70
C VAL A 118 -9.90 21.12 -10.02
N TYR A 119 -10.96 21.17 -10.84
CA TYR A 119 -12.36 21.21 -10.44
C TYR A 119 -13.07 19.97 -10.96
N ALA A 120 -13.82 19.28 -10.10
CA ALA A 120 -14.68 18.18 -10.50
C ALA A 120 -16.08 18.71 -10.78
N CYS A 121 -16.60 18.43 -11.98
CA CYS A 121 -17.98 18.72 -12.35
C CYS A 121 -18.93 17.81 -11.55
N LEU A 122 -19.84 18.38 -10.78
CA LEU A 122 -20.77 17.62 -9.94
C LEU A 122 -21.96 17.02 -10.71
N VAL A 123 -22.07 17.31 -12.01
CA VAL A 123 -23.11 16.76 -12.89
C VAL A 123 -22.62 15.51 -13.63
N CYS A 124 -21.41 15.55 -14.22
CA CYS A 124 -20.87 14.43 -15.01
C CYS A 124 -19.70 13.69 -14.36
N GLY A 125 -19.12 14.20 -13.27
CA GLY A 125 -18.01 13.58 -12.54
C GLY A 125 -16.62 13.78 -13.16
N LYS A 126 -16.51 14.40 -14.34
CA LYS A 126 -15.23 14.68 -15.01
C LYS A 126 -14.48 15.85 -14.37
N TYR A 127 -13.16 15.88 -14.56
CA TYR A 127 -12.26 16.87 -13.97
C TYR A 127 -11.78 17.89 -15.00
N TYR A 128 -11.79 19.17 -14.62
CA TYR A 128 -11.44 20.28 -15.49
C TYR A 128 -10.51 21.27 -14.80
N GLN A 129 -9.64 21.91 -15.57
CA GLN A 129 -8.68 22.88 -15.04
C GLN A 129 -9.31 24.27 -14.97
N GLY A 130 -9.07 24.95 -13.83
CA GLY A 130 -9.34 26.36 -13.61
C GLY A 130 -10.83 26.69 -13.45
N ARG A 131 -11.10 27.96 -13.14
CA ARG A 131 -12.46 28.52 -13.02
C ARG A 131 -12.60 29.92 -13.64
N GLY A 132 -11.59 30.36 -14.39
CA GLY A 132 -11.59 31.65 -15.07
C GLY A 132 -12.26 31.58 -16.44
N PRO A 133 -12.55 32.71 -17.09
CA PRO A 133 -13.27 32.75 -18.37
C PRO A 133 -12.62 31.97 -19.52
N LYS A 134 -11.30 31.72 -19.46
CA LYS A 134 -10.54 30.94 -20.45
C LYS A 134 -10.20 29.52 -19.98
N SER A 135 -10.83 29.07 -18.90
CA SER A 135 -10.53 27.78 -18.28
C SER A 135 -11.40 26.66 -18.83
N GLN A 136 -10.91 25.43 -18.73
CA GLN A 136 -11.62 24.27 -19.25
C GLN A 136 -12.93 24.00 -18.50
N ALA A 137 -12.97 24.29 -17.19
CA ALA A 137 -14.22 24.15 -16.43
C ALA A 137 -15.26 25.20 -16.83
N TYR A 138 -14.81 26.41 -17.20
CA TYR A 138 -15.69 27.48 -17.66
C TYR A 138 -16.28 27.16 -19.04
N PHE A 139 -15.45 26.69 -19.98
CA PHE A 139 -15.95 26.23 -21.29
C PHE A 139 -16.89 25.02 -21.13
N HIS A 140 -16.54 24.03 -20.32
CA HIS A 140 -17.42 22.90 -20.02
C HIS A 140 -18.78 23.34 -19.46
N ALA A 141 -18.82 24.38 -18.63
CA ALA A 141 -20.07 24.91 -18.10
C ALA A 141 -20.97 25.53 -19.17
N LEU A 142 -20.38 26.23 -20.14
CA LEU A 142 -21.11 26.87 -21.24
C LEU A 142 -21.52 25.87 -22.33
N GLU A 143 -20.64 24.96 -22.72
CA GLU A 143 -20.86 24.02 -23.82
C GLU A 143 -21.84 22.90 -23.43
N GLU A 144 -21.69 22.35 -22.23
CA GLU A 144 -22.46 21.18 -21.76
C GLU A 144 -23.59 21.57 -20.80
N GLY A 145 -23.70 22.86 -20.41
CA GLY A 145 -24.71 23.32 -19.45
C GLY A 145 -24.53 22.75 -18.03
N HIS A 146 -23.30 22.36 -17.67
CA HIS A 146 -23.00 21.83 -16.35
C HIS A 146 -22.44 22.93 -15.44
N HIS A 147 -23.23 23.39 -14.48
CA HIS A 147 -22.92 24.62 -13.76
C HIS A 147 -22.19 24.44 -12.42
N VAL A 148 -22.24 23.25 -11.78
CA VAL A 148 -21.74 23.08 -10.41
C VAL A 148 -20.41 22.30 -10.36
N TYR A 149 -19.42 22.86 -9.68
CA TYR A 149 -18.06 22.32 -9.61
C TYR A 149 -17.49 22.36 -8.20
N VAL A 150 -16.78 21.31 -7.79
CA VAL A 150 -16.00 21.29 -6.53
C VAL A 150 -14.51 21.41 -6.81
N ASN A 151 -13.81 22.29 -6.10
CA ASN A 151 -12.36 22.37 -6.17
C ASN A 151 -11.72 21.21 -5.39
N MET A 152 -10.84 20.45 -6.02
CA MET A 152 -10.28 19.20 -5.47
C MET A 152 -9.18 19.40 -4.41
N GLU A 153 -8.75 20.64 -4.20
CA GLU A 153 -7.77 21.05 -3.18
C GLU A 153 -8.45 21.77 -2.00
N THR A 154 -9.23 22.81 -2.30
CA THR A 154 -9.88 23.63 -1.26
C THR A 154 -11.23 23.08 -0.79
N LYS A 155 -11.84 22.13 -1.53
CA LYS A 155 -13.16 21.53 -1.25
C LYS A 155 -14.32 22.53 -1.30
N LYS A 156 -14.07 23.72 -1.85
CA LYS A 156 -15.07 24.76 -2.09
C LYS A 156 -15.86 24.44 -3.35
N VAL A 157 -17.16 24.69 -3.31
CA VAL A 157 -18.06 24.46 -4.45
C VAL A 157 -18.36 25.79 -5.12
N TYR A 158 -18.33 25.82 -6.45
CA TYR A 158 -18.54 27.00 -7.26
C TYR A 158 -19.59 26.74 -8.33
N VAL A 159 -20.34 27.77 -8.67
CA VAL A 159 -21.20 27.80 -9.85
C VAL A 159 -20.48 28.54 -10.97
N LEU A 160 -20.42 27.94 -12.15
CA LEU A 160 -19.85 28.51 -13.37
C LEU A 160 -20.95 28.59 -14.44
N PRO A 161 -20.97 29.62 -15.29
CA PRO A 161 -19.93 30.65 -15.51
C PRO A 161 -19.91 31.81 -14.49
N GLU A 162 -20.90 31.96 -13.63
CA GLU A 162 -21.13 33.12 -12.76
C GLU A 162 -20.01 33.34 -11.73
N GLY A 163 -19.36 32.27 -11.30
CA GLY A 163 -18.11 32.29 -10.54
C GLY A 163 -18.23 32.41 -9.02
N TYR A 164 -19.44 32.37 -8.45
CA TYR A 164 -19.69 32.50 -7.01
C TYR A 164 -19.52 31.16 -6.26
N GLU A 165 -19.19 31.25 -4.96
CA GLU A 165 -19.05 30.08 -4.07
C GLU A 165 -20.41 29.68 -3.47
N VAL A 166 -20.73 28.39 -3.49
CA VAL A 166 -21.93 27.82 -2.85
C VAL A 166 -21.58 27.25 -1.49
N THR A 167 -22.26 27.74 -0.46
CA THR A 167 -22.05 27.35 0.95
C THR A 167 -23.18 26.50 1.53
N SER A 168 -24.07 25.97 0.68
CA SER A 168 -25.19 25.12 1.09
C SER A 168 -24.75 23.84 1.80
N LYS A 169 -25.46 23.47 2.88
CA LYS A 169 -25.20 22.27 3.70
C LYS A 169 -25.52 20.97 2.96
N SER A 170 -26.34 21.02 1.91
CA SER A 170 -26.68 19.87 1.08
C SER A 170 -25.47 19.25 0.35
N LEU A 171 -24.34 19.97 0.33
CA LEU A 171 -23.09 19.58 -0.34
C LEU A 171 -22.04 19.02 0.64
N ASP A 172 -22.35 18.97 1.94
CA ASP A 172 -21.41 18.50 2.95
C ASP A 172 -21.09 17.01 2.80
N ASP A 173 -22.01 16.22 2.25
CA ASP A 173 -21.77 14.83 1.87
C ASP A 173 -20.70 14.73 0.78
N ILE A 174 -20.80 15.51 -0.29
CA ILE A 174 -19.83 15.54 -1.40
C ILE A 174 -18.46 15.99 -0.89
N LYS A 175 -18.40 17.07 -0.11
CA LYS A 175 -17.16 17.55 0.52
C LYS A 175 -16.51 16.47 1.39
N PHE A 176 -17.33 15.71 2.11
CA PHE A 176 -16.87 14.61 2.95
C PHE A 176 -16.33 13.43 2.12
N VAL A 177 -16.97 13.06 1.00
CA VAL A 177 -16.45 11.99 0.14
C VAL A 177 -15.13 12.37 -0.55
N VAL A 178 -14.96 13.64 -0.93
CA VAL A 178 -13.70 14.14 -1.54
C VAL A 178 -12.50 14.00 -0.58
N ASP A 179 -12.67 14.31 0.71
CA ASP A 179 -11.65 14.13 1.74
C ASP A 179 -12.30 13.73 3.08
N PRO A 180 -12.46 12.42 3.36
CA PRO A 180 -13.19 11.94 4.54
C PRO A 180 -12.44 12.19 5.85
N ARG A 181 -12.54 13.40 6.40
CA ARG A 181 -11.89 13.77 7.66
C ARG A 181 -12.82 13.49 8.85
N MET A 182 -12.33 12.67 9.77
CA MET A 182 -13.04 12.31 11.01
C MET A 182 -12.35 12.94 12.21
N SER A 183 -13.13 13.29 13.23
CA SER A 183 -12.61 13.76 14.51
C SER A 183 -11.94 12.64 15.29
N LYS A 184 -11.09 13.02 16.27
CA LYS A 184 -10.41 12.06 17.15
C LYS A 184 -11.39 11.18 17.93
N GLU A 185 -12.55 11.71 18.29
CA GLU A 185 -13.60 10.98 19.01
C GLU A 185 -14.27 9.94 18.11
N GLU A 186 -14.59 10.31 16.86
CA GLU A 186 -15.17 9.39 15.88
C GLU A 186 -14.19 8.25 15.54
N VAL A 187 -12.90 8.56 15.35
CA VAL A 187 -11.86 7.55 15.11
C VAL A 187 -11.71 6.61 16.30
N ALA A 188 -11.83 7.09 17.54
CA ALA A 188 -11.77 6.25 18.73
C ALA A 188 -12.99 5.33 18.90
N LYS A 189 -14.14 5.68 18.30
CA LYS A 189 -15.36 4.87 18.31
C LYS A 189 -15.34 3.74 17.29
N LEU A 190 -14.54 3.85 16.21
CA LEU A 190 -14.46 2.84 15.14
C LEU A 190 -14.17 1.42 15.66
N ASP A 191 -13.33 1.28 16.68
CA ASP A 191 -12.96 -0.03 17.23
C ASP A 191 -13.88 -0.51 18.36
N LYS A 192 -14.85 0.31 18.79
CA LYS A 192 -15.68 0.06 19.97
C LYS A 192 -17.14 -0.12 19.64
N GLU A 193 -17.64 0.65 18.67
CA GLU A 193 -19.04 0.71 18.32
C GLU A 193 -19.25 0.04 16.96
N PRO A 194 -19.99 -1.08 16.88
CA PRO A 194 -20.27 -1.72 15.61
C PRO A 194 -21.20 -0.83 14.78
N LYS A 195 -20.63 -0.17 13.77
CA LYS A 195 -21.38 0.70 12.87
C LYS A 195 -21.60 0.04 11.52
N VAL A 196 -22.83 0.15 11.02
CA VAL A 196 -23.22 -0.22 9.66
C VAL A 196 -23.52 1.08 8.91
N SER A 197 -23.10 1.13 7.64
CA SER A 197 -23.33 2.25 6.73
C SER A 197 -24.02 1.77 5.45
N TRP A 198 -24.63 2.70 4.73
CA TRP A 198 -25.31 2.43 3.45
C TRP A 198 -24.74 3.36 2.37
N ASP A 199 -24.54 2.81 1.18
CA ASP A 199 -24.16 3.60 0.01
C ASP A 199 -25.38 4.28 -0.65
N LEU A 200 -25.17 5.05 -1.72
CA LEU A 200 -26.26 5.71 -2.45
C LEU A 200 -27.21 4.74 -3.16
N SER A 201 -26.82 3.46 -3.30
CA SER A 201 -27.63 2.38 -3.87
C SER A 201 -28.32 1.55 -2.79
N ASN A 202 -28.35 2.02 -1.54
CA ASN A 202 -28.88 1.32 -0.37
C ASN A 202 -28.21 -0.05 -0.10
N ARG A 203 -26.95 -0.23 -0.52
CA ARG A 203 -26.17 -1.42 -0.17
C ARG A 203 -25.51 -1.21 1.18
N GLU A 204 -25.72 -2.18 2.05
CA GLU A 204 -25.09 -2.24 3.35
C GLU A 204 -23.59 -2.48 3.22
N TYR A 205 -22.79 -1.74 3.99
CA TYR A 205 -21.35 -1.98 4.12
C TYR A 205 -20.85 -1.57 5.50
N ILE A 206 -19.69 -2.10 5.88
CA ILE A 206 -19.04 -1.77 7.15
C ILE A 206 -17.78 -0.94 6.82
N PRO A 207 -17.66 0.29 7.36
CA PRO A 207 -16.44 1.09 7.17
C PRO A 207 -15.20 0.33 7.64
N GLY A 208 -14.14 0.32 6.83
CA GLY A 208 -12.97 -0.52 7.05
C GLY A 208 -13.01 -1.83 6.23
N PHE A 209 -14.19 -2.43 6.10
CA PHE A 209 -14.41 -3.72 5.44
C PHE A 209 -15.09 -3.53 4.08
N VAL A 210 -14.40 -2.79 3.21
CA VAL A 210 -14.86 -2.47 1.85
C VAL A 210 -13.95 -3.09 0.80
N GLY A 211 -14.51 -3.41 -0.37
CA GLY A 211 -13.73 -3.92 -1.48
C GLY A 211 -12.83 -2.86 -2.12
N MET A 212 -11.76 -3.29 -2.79
CA MET A 212 -10.92 -2.44 -3.62
C MET A 212 -10.88 -2.91 -5.07
N ASN A 213 -10.83 -1.97 -6.00
CA ASN A 213 -10.84 -2.29 -7.42
C ASN A 213 -9.56 -3.05 -7.81
N ASN A 214 -9.75 -4.15 -8.52
CA ASN A 214 -8.68 -4.84 -9.25
C ASN A 214 -8.67 -4.33 -10.69
N ILE A 215 -7.62 -3.62 -11.06
CA ILE A 215 -7.47 -3.00 -12.38
C ILE A 215 -7.01 -4.05 -13.38
N LYS A 216 -6.09 -4.93 -12.98
CA LYS A 216 -5.64 -6.07 -13.78
C LYS A 216 -5.02 -7.15 -12.90
N ALA A 217 -3.98 -6.81 -12.14
CA ALA A 217 -3.23 -7.75 -11.31
C ALA A 217 -2.66 -7.12 -10.03
N ASN A 218 -3.44 -6.25 -9.36
CA ASN A 218 -3.02 -5.50 -8.16
C ASN A 218 -3.57 -6.07 -6.84
N ASP A 219 -3.99 -7.32 -6.83
CA ASP A 219 -4.48 -8.02 -5.64
C ASP A 219 -3.42 -8.08 -4.51
N TYR A 220 -2.14 -8.29 -4.86
CA TYR A 220 -1.00 -8.26 -3.92
C TYR A 220 -0.90 -6.94 -3.15
N PHE A 221 -1.22 -5.83 -3.81
CA PHE A 221 -1.24 -4.51 -3.23
C PHE A 221 -2.48 -4.34 -2.35
N ASN A 222 -3.65 -4.78 -2.85
CA ASN A 222 -4.92 -4.63 -2.16
C ASN A 222 -4.89 -5.30 -0.78
N VAL A 223 -4.43 -6.55 -0.71
CA VAL A 223 -4.34 -7.30 0.55
C VAL A 223 -3.42 -6.65 1.57
N VAL A 224 -2.30 -6.05 1.13
CA VAL A 224 -1.35 -5.38 2.01
C VAL A 224 -1.92 -4.07 2.55
N ILE A 225 -2.58 -3.27 1.71
CA ILE A 225 -3.22 -2.03 2.14
C ILE A 225 -4.34 -2.30 3.14
N GLN A 226 -5.17 -3.32 2.90
CA GLN A 226 -6.20 -3.72 3.87
C GLN A 226 -5.59 -4.18 5.19
N ALA A 227 -4.54 -5.01 5.16
CA ALA A 227 -3.87 -5.45 6.38
C ALA A 227 -3.32 -4.25 7.18
N LEU A 228 -2.69 -3.28 6.51
CA LEU A 228 -2.15 -2.08 7.16
C LEU A 228 -3.23 -1.10 7.62
N SER A 229 -4.35 -0.98 6.91
CA SER A 229 -5.46 -0.08 7.26
C SER A 229 -6.19 -0.53 8.54
N HIS A 230 -6.03 -1.79 8.96
CA HIS A 230 -6.58 -2.35 10.19
C HIS A 230 -5.59 -2.34 11.37
N VAL A 231 -4.37 -1.84 11.18
CA VAL A 231 -3.40 -1.62 12.26
C VAL A 231 -3.72 -0.31 12.97
N VAL A 232 -4.36 -0.37 14.13
CA VAL A 232 -5.00 0.78 14.80
C VAL A 232 -4.09 2.00 14.98
N PRO A 233 -2.85 1.91 15.50
CA PRO A 233 -2.00 3.09 15.66
C PRO A 233 -1.58 3.70 14.32
N LEU A 234 -1.36 2.86 13.30
CA LEU A 234 -1.00 3.29 11.96
C LEU A 234 -2.19 3.96 11.29
N ARG A 235 -3.36 3.31 11.30
CA ARG A 235 -4.63 3.84 10.79
C ARG A 235 -4.94 5.20 11.40
N ASN A 236 -4.92 5.30 12.72
CA ASN A 236 -5.28 6.53 13.43
C ASN A 236 -4.30 7.67 13.10
N TYR A 237 -3.01 7.39 12.94
CA TYR A 237 -2.03 8.38 12.49
C TYR A 237 -2.40 8.91 11.09
N PHE A 238 -2.68 8.03 10.13
CA PHE A 238 -3.03 8.43 8.76
C PHE A 238 -4.43 9.04 8.61
N MET A 239 -5.32 8.88 9.58
CA MET A 239 -6.62 9.56 9.61
C MET A 239 -6.54 10.97 10.19
N LEU A 240 -5.78 11.15 11.28
CA LEU A 240 -5.83 12.35 12.12
C LEU A 240 -4.72 13.36 11.82
N GLU A 241 -3.53 12.90 11.45
CA GLU A 241 -2.40 13.81 11.22
C GLU A 241 -2.53 14.58 9.92
N ASP A 242 -2.01 15.80 9.92
CA ASP A 242 -1.86 16.59 8.71
C ASP A 242 -0.54 16.21 8.01
N LEU A 243 -0.68 15.60 6.84
CA LEU A 243 0.43 15.13 6.01
C LEU A 243 0.59 15.98 4.75
N SER A 244 -0.07 17.13 4.65
CA SER A 244 -0.05 17.98 3.45
C SER A 244 1.35 18.47 3.07
N SER A 245 2.26 18.58 4.04
CA SER A 245 3.68 18.93 3.84
C SER A 245 4.60 17.73 3.54
N ARG A 246 4.08 16.51 3.60
CA ARG A 246 4.85 15.27 3.41
C ARG A 246 4.85 14.84 1.93
N PRO A 247 5.74 13.94 1.50
CA PRO A 247 5.74 13.42 0.13
C PRO A 247 4.41 12.78 -0.27
N GLN A 248 4.12 12.80 -1.58
CA GLN A 248 2.86 12.30 -2.16
C GLN A 248 2.50 10.87 -1.75
N LEU A 249 3.48 9.99 -1.56
CA LEU A 249 3.26 8.63 -1.06
C LEU A 249 2.48 8.62 0.28
N ALA A 250 2.88 9.45 1.24
CA ALA A 250 2.21 9.52 2.55
C ALA A 250 0.83 10.16 2.44
N GLN A 251 0.68 11.20 1.61
CA GLN A 251 -0.60 11.86 1.36
C GLN A 251 -1.62 10.92 0.71
N ARG A 252 -1.24 10.24 -0.37
CA ARG A 252 -2.11 9.32 -1.12
C ARG A 252 -2.50 8.11 -0.26
N PHE A 253 -1.57 7.56 0.53
CA PHE A 253 -1.89 6.49 1.49
C PHE A 253 -2.85 6.97 2.58
N SER A 254 -2.64 8.18 3.11
CA SER A 254 -3.52 8.82 4.08
C SER A 254 -4.95 9.00 3.55
N THR A 255 -5.08 9.49 2.32
CA THR A 255 -6.37 9.62 1.62
C THR A 255 -7.04 8.27 1.41
N LEU A 256 -6.30 7.25 0.96
CA LEU A 256 -6.85 5.90 0.78
C LEU A 256 -7.35 5.29 2.09
N VAL A 257 -6.60 5.43 3.19
CA VAL A 257 -7.03 4.96 4.52
C VAL A 257 -8.32 5.65 4.96
N ARG A 258 -8.44 6.97 4.75
CA ARG A 258 -9.68 7.73 5.05
C ARG A 258 -10.86 7.25 4.22
N LYS A 259 -10.64 6.92 2.95
CA LYS A 259 -11.68 6.39 2.05
C LYS A 259 -12.14 4.97 2.42
N ILE A 260 -11.22 4.07 2.77
CA ILE A 260 -11.53 2.71 3.23
C ILE A 260 -12.46 2.74 4.47
N TRP A 261 -12.21 3.68 5.37
CA TRP A 261 -12.97 3.84 6.63
C TRP A 261 -14.06 4.91 6.55
N ASN A 262 -14.48 5.32 5.34
CA ASN A 262 -15.50 6.35 5.15
C ASN A 262 -16.91 5.83 5.50
N PRO A 263 -17.60 6.38 6.53
CA PRO A 263 -18.95 5.96 6.89
C PRO A 263 -20.07 6.52 6.00
N ARG A 264 -19.74 7.39 5.03
CA ARG A 264 -20.68 8.07 4.12
C ARG A 264 -20.22 7.94 2.66
N ALA A 265 -19.70 6.78 2.29
CA ALA A 265 -19.19 6.52 0.95
C ALA A 265 -20.35 6.43 -0.06
N PHE A 266 -20.14 6.96 -1.25
CA PHE A 266 -21.13 6.86 -2.33
C PHE A 266 -21.22 5.46 -2.94
N LYS A 267 -20.14 4.67 -2.82
CA LYS A 267 -20.00 3.29 -3.32
C LYS A 267 -19.41 2.42 -2.21
N THR A 268 -19.74 1.13 -2.21
CA THR A 268 -19.22 0.12 -1.25
C THR A 268 -17.80 -0.39 -1.57
N HIS A 269 -17.11 0.25 -2.50
CA HIS A 269 -15.74 -0.09 -2.90
C HIS A 269 -14.94 1.18 -3.14
N VAL A 270 -13.62 1.06 -3.08
CA VAL A 270 -12.67 2.16 -3.27
C VAL A 270 -11.66 1.79 -4.35
N SER A 271 -11.35 2.72 -5.24
CA SER A 271 -10.28 2.50 -6.23
C SER A 271 -8.92 2.95 -5.66
N PRO A 272 -7.89 2.07 -5.63
CA PRO A 272 -6.56 2.42 -5.14
C PRO A 272 -5.67 3.12 -6.17
N HIS A 273 -6.23 3.48 -7.33
CA HIS A 273 -5.48 3.93 -8.51
C HIS A 273 -4.47 5.05 -8.21
N GLU A 274 -4.89 6.09 -7.48
CA GLU A 274 -4.04 7.24 -7.14
C GLU A 274 -2.76 6.81 -6.40
N LEU A 275 -2.88 5.97 -5.37
CA LEU A 275 -1.72 5.50 -4.61
C LEU A 275 -0.85 4.56 -5.45
N LEU A 276 -1.47 3.67 -6.22
CA LEU A 276 -0.75 2.68 -7.03
C LEU A 276 0.09 3.33 -8.13
N GLN A 277 -0.38 4.41 -8.75
CA GLN A 277 0.41 5.18 -9.73
C GLN A 277 1.66 5.82 -9.09
N GLU A 278 1.54 6.43 -7.92
CA GLU A 278 2.69 7.02 -7.20
C GLU A 278 3.70 5.93 -6.83
N ILE A 279 3.21 4.75 -6.43
CA ILE A 279 4.06 3.59 -6.13
C ILE A 279 4.77 3.09 -7.38
N ALA A 280 4.07 2.98 -8.51
CA ALA A 280 4.66 2.55 -9.78
C ALA A 280 5.78 3.51 -10.22
N LEU A 281 5.56 4.82 -10.07
CA LEU A 281 6.57 5.84 -10.37
C LEU A 281 7.77 5.77 -9.43
N ARG A 282 7.53 5.76 -8.11
CA ARG A 282 8.58 5.76 -7.07
C ARG A 282 9.36 4.45 -7.00
N SER A 283 8.75 3.33 -7.35
CA SER A 283 9.39 2.02 -7.36
C SER A 283 10.15 1.72 -8.66
N SER A 284 10.30 2.71 -9.55
CA SER A 284 10.91 2.54 -10.87
C SER A 284 10.25 1.42 -11.67
N LYS A 285 8.91 1.37 -11.65
CA LYS A 285 8.07 0.35 -12.30
C LYS A 285 8.29 -1.08 -11.79
N ARG A 286 8.78 -1.26 -10.56
CA ARG A 286 8.86 -2.59 -9.92
C ARG A 286 7.46 -3.12 -9.55
N PHE A 287 6.58 -2.23 -9.05
CA PHE A 287 5.22 -2.58 -8.67
C PHE A 287 4.25 -1.87 -9.62
N THR A 288 3.84 -2.55 -10.69
CA THR A 288 2.97 -1.99 -11.73
C THR A 288 1.52 -2.39 -11.51
N LEU A 289 0.63 -1.76 -12.27
CA LEU A 289 -0.80 -2.13 -12.34
C LEU A 289 -1.03 -3.40 -13.17
N THR A 290 -0.09 -3.72 -14.06
CA THR A 290 -0.25 -4.75 -15.08
C THR A 290 0.21 -6.12 -14.62
N ASP A 291 1.23 -6.17 -13.78
CA ASP A 291 1.94 -7.40 -13.43
C ASP A 291 1.84 -7.65 -11.93
N GLN A 292 1.44 -8.87 -11.58
CA GLN A 292 1.33 -9.29 -10.20
C GLN A 292 2.71 -9.39 -9.56
N SER A 293 2.86 -8.81 -8.38
CA SER A 293 4.08 -8.91 -7.56
C SER A 293 3.82 -9.69 -6.28
N ASP A 294 4.89 -9.96 -5.53
CA ASP A 294 4.79 -10.63 -4.24
C ASP A 294 4.36 -9.64 -3.12
N PRO A 295 3.34 -9.96 -2.30
CA PRO A 295 2.89 -9.10 -1.21
C PRO A 295 3.98 -8.77 -0.17
N VAL A 296 4.91 -9.69 0.11
CA VAL A 296 5.99 -9.48 1.10
C VAL A 296 7.03 -8.52 0.55
N ASP A 297 7.39 -8.68 -0.73
CA ASP A 297 8.31 -7.76 -1.41
C ASP A 297 7.72 -6.35 -1.45
N PHE A 298 6.43 -6.25 -1.79
CA PHE A 298 5.70 -5.00 -1.79
C PHE A 298 5.65 -4.38 -0.39
N LEU A 299 5.24 -5.14 0.63
CA LEU A 299 5.15 -4.66 2.01
C LEU A 299 6.51 -4.17 2.52
N SER A 300 7.58 -4.93 2.27
CA SER A 300 8.93 -4.57 2.72
C SER A 300 9.41 -3.28 2.07
N TRP A 301 9.17 -3.11 0.76
CA TRP A 301 9.48 -1.86 0.08
C TRP A 301 8.58 -0.72 0.59
N PHE A 302 7.28 -0.97 0.77
CA PHE A 302 6.30 0.03 1.14
C PHE A 302 6.55 0.57 2.55
N LEU A 303 6.77 -0.28 3.55
CA LEU A 303 7.06 0.16 4.93
C LEU A 303 8.35 0.99 5.01
N ASN A 304 9.40 0.62 4.26
CA ASN A 304 10.66 1.37 4.24
C ASN A 304 10.50 2.75 3.59
N ASN A 305 9.77 2.83 2.46
CA ASN A 305 9.52 4.11 1.80
C ASN A 305 8.55 4.98 2.58
N LEU A 306 7.51 4.38 3.18
CA LEU A 306 6.56 5.08 4.02
C LEU A 306 7.23 5.62 5.28
N HIS A 307 8.17 4.87 5.88
CA HIS A 307 8.98 5.34 7.01
C HIS A 307 9.69 6.65 6.69
N LEU A 308 10.33 6.75 5.52
CA LEU A 308 10.97 7.98 5.07
C LEU A 308 9.95 9.07 4.73
N ALA A 309 8.84 8.73 4.09
CA ALA A 309 7.81 9.68 3.68
C ALA A 309 7.15 10.38 4.88
N VAL A 310 6.97 9.71 6.01
CA VAL A 310 6.42 10.34 7.22
C VAL A 310 7.48 11.09 8.06
N GLY A 311 8.70 11.26 7.54
CA GLY A 311 9.78 11.99 8.22
C GLY A 311 10.66 11.13 9.12
N GLY A 312 10.66 9.80 8.92
CA GLY A 312 11.56 8.89 9.61
C GLY A 312 13.04 9.09 9.24
N SER A 313 13.92 8.83 10.19
CA SER A 313 15.36 8.90 10.01
C SER A 313 15.94 7.51 9.72
N ARG A 314 16.85 7.45 8.75
CA ARG A 314 17.59 6.23 8.40
C ARG A 314 18.53 5.75 9.51
N THR A 315 18.96 6.66 10.40
CA THR A 315 19.97 6.37 11.42
C THR A 315 19.39 6.21 12.81
N LYS A 316 18.27 6.89 13.12
CA LYS A 316 17.64 6.84 14.44
C LYS A 316 16.52 5.80 14.47
N PRO A 317 16.60 4.76 15.32
CA PRO A 317 15.52 3.79 15.49
C PRO A 317 14.29 4.47 16.12
N HIS A 318 13.11 3.89 15.90
CA HIS A 318 11.82 4.40 16.41
C HIS A 318 11.50 5.85 16.02
N SER A 319 12.05 6.36 14.91
CA SER A 319 11.90 7.75 14.49
C SER A 319 10.60 8.04 13.73
N SER A 320 9.91 7.00 13.22
CA SER A 320 8.60 7.14 12.58
C SER A 320 7.52 6.29 13.25
N ILE A 321 6.25 6.57 12.93
CA ILE A 321 5.12 5.73 13.36
C ILE A 321 5.30 4.26 12.92
N ILE A 322 5.85 4.02 11.73
CA ILE A 322 6.08 2.68 11.19
C ILE A 322 7.07 1.92 12.09
N GLN A 323 8.19 2.55 12.46
CA GLN A 323 9.15 1.91 13.36
C GLN A 323 8.57 1.74 14.77
N LYS A 324 7.86 2.73 15.31
CA LYS A 324 7.22 2.61 16.63
C LYS A 324 6.19 1.47 16.71
N VAL A 325 5.56 1.13 15.59
CA VAL A 325 4.52 0.10 15.52
C VAL A 325 5.09 -1.29 15.25
N PHE A 326 6.03 -1.41 14.31
CA PHE A 326 6.49 -2.73 13.80
C PHE A 326 7.96 -3.05 14.09
N GLN A 327 8.80 -2.08 14.45
CA GLN A 327 10.23 -2.33 14.62
C GLN A 327 10.49 -3.12 15.90
N GLY A 328 11.06 -4.31 15.75
CA GLY A 328 11.61 -5.10 16.84
C GLY A 328 13.12 -5.26 16.70
N THR A 329 13.71 -5.85 17.74
CA THR A 329 15.15 -6.08 17.83
C THR A 329 15.42 -7.58 17.95
N LEU A 330 16.42 -8.06 17.21
CA LEU A 330 16.81 -9.47 17.11
C LEU A 330 18.30 -9.62 17.42
N LYS A 331 18.62 -10.52 18.34
CA LYS A 331 19.97 -11.01 18.60
C LYS A 331 20.27 -12.18 17.67
N ILE A 332 21.41 -12.12 17.00
CA ILE A 332 21.90 -13.13 16.07
C ILE A 332 23.24 -13.63 16.61
N GLU A 333 23.27 -14.90 17.02
CA GLU A 333 24.47 -15.58 17.50
C GLU A 333 24.98 -16.51 16.40
N GLN A 334 26.19 -16.26 15.90
CA GLN A 334 26.80 -17.01 14.82
C GLN A 334 28.01 -17.80 15.35
N GLN A 335 28.04 -19.09 15.06
CA GLN A 335 29.13 -19.99 15.42
C GLN A 335 29.62 -20.71 14.16
N GLU A 336 30.92 -20.66 13.88
CA GLU A 336 31.50 -21.37 12.74
C GLU A 336 31.51 -22.88 13.01
N ILE A 337 31.17 -23.68 12.00
CA ILE A 337 31.19 -25.14 12.07
C ILE A 337 32.59 -25.60 11.62
N THR A 338 33.50 -25.75 12.58
CA THR A 338 34.84 -26.32 12.33
C THR A 338 34.81 -27.81 12.59
N ALA A 339 34.86 -28.62 11.53
CA ALA A 339 35.04 -30.06 11.63
C ALA A 339 36.49 -30.41 11.26
N ARG A 340 37.24 -30.97 12.22
CA ARG A 340 38.57 -31.55 11.95
C ARG A 340 38.49 -33.06 12.03
N ALA A 341 39.10 -33.75 11.06
CA ALA A 341 39.31 -35.18 11.13
C ALA A 341 40.53 -35.46 12.02
N ASP A 342 40.32 -36.19 13.12
CA ASP A 342 41.42 -36.73 13.90
C ASP A 342 42.20 -37.79 13.10
N ALA A 343 43.40 -38.16 13.56
CA ALA A 343 44.21 -39.25 12.99
C ALA A 343 43.50 -40.62 12.90
N GLY A 344 42.33 -40.78 13.52
CA GLY A 344 41.45 -41.96 13.43
C GLY A 344 40.17 -41.75 12.62
N ASP A 345 40.14 -40.77 11.71
CA ASP A 345 39.02 -40.48 10.80
C ASP A 345 37.68 -40.15 11.52
N ARG A 346 37.79 -39.67 12.76
CA ARG A 346 36.66 -39.17 13.56
C ARG A 346 36.57 -37.67 13.41
N LEU A 347 35.43 -37.18 12.92
CA LEU A 347 35.11 -35.76 12.86
C LEU A 347 34.89 -35.25 14.30
N ARG A 348 35.78 -34.37 14.77
CA ARG A 348 35.56 -33.56 15.98
C ARG A 348 35.11 -32.17 15.58
N PHE A 349 34.05 -31.70 16.24
CA PHE A 349 33.64 -30.31 16.18
C PHE A 349 34.39 -29.55 17.27
N GLU A 350 35.19 -28.55 16.90
CA GLU A 350 35.84 -27.65 17.87
C GLU A 350 34.88 -26.51 18.23
N ASP A 351 34.93 -26.04 19.48
CA ASP A 351 34.11 -24.90 19.91
C ASP A 351 34.67 -23.58 19.35
N ALA A 352 34.21 -23.19 18.16
CA ALA A 352 34.48 -21.88 17.60
C ALA A 352 33.82 -20.76 18.44
N ALA A 353 34.46 -19.59 18.50
CA ALA A 353 33.93 -18.43 19.23
C ALA A 353 32.58 -17.96 18.64
N VAL A 354 31.61 -17.70 19.53
CA VAL A 354 30.28 -17.22 19.14
C VAL A 354 30.32 -15.71 18.91
N GLN A 355 30.04 -15.27 17.69
CA GLN A 355 29.88 -13.86 17.36
C GLN A 355 28.43 -13.44 17.56
N THR A 356 28.19 -12.43 18.40
CA THR A 356 26.85 -11.89 18.65
C THR A 356 26.68 -10.56 17.94
N THR A 357 25.63 -10.45 17.13
CA THR A 357 25.23 -9.19 16.49
C THR A 357 23.78 -8.89 16.78
N THR A 358 23.44 -7.60 16.88
CA THR A 358 22.05 -7.16 17.07
C THR A 358 21.57 -6.49 15.80
N SER A 359 20.40 -6.89 15.32
CA SER A 359 19.76 -6.36 14.12
C SER A 359 18.33 -5.95 14.40
N HIS A 360 17.81 -5.02 13.60
CA HIS A 360 16.42 -4.57 13.70
C HIS A 360 15.61 -5.25 12.60
N PHE A 361 14.35 -5.57 12.89
CA PHE A 361 13.43 -6.15 11.91
C PHE A 361 12.10 -5.39 11.91
N LEU A 362 11.43 -5.39 10.75
CA LEU A 362 10.02 -5.02 10.62
C LEU A 362 9.13 -6.25 10.40
N VAL A 363 9.68 -7.29 9.75
CA VAL A 363 8.98 -8.53 9.41
C VAL A 363 9.85 -9.71 9.83
N LEU A 364 9.26 -10.69 10.53
CA LEU A 364 9.90 -11.95 10.88
C LEU A 364 9.54 -13.01 9.86
N THR A 365 10.56 -13.60 9.23
CA THR A 365 10.37 -14.66 8.24
C THR A 365 10.42 -16.03 8.91
N LEU A 366 9.34 -16.77 8.80
CA LEU A 366 9.16 -18.13 9.30
C LEU A 366 9.38 -19.11 8.15
N ASP A 367 10.29 -20.05 8.35
CA ASP A 367 10.61 -21.08 7.37
C ASP A 367 9.71 -22.29 7.60
N LEU A 368 9.03 -22.73 6.54
CA LEU A 368 8.27 -23.97 6.56
C LEU A 368 9.24 -25.17 6.45
N PRO A 369 8.93 -26.30 7.10
CA PRO A 369 9.66 -27.53 6.82
C PRO A 369 9.47 -27.95 5.36
N ALA A 370 10.45 -28.67 4.81
CA ALA A 370 10.35 -29.19 3.45
C ALA A 370 9.07 -30.03 3.31
N ALA A 371 8.34 -29.81 2.21
CA ALA A 371 7.18 -30.63 1.92
C ALA A 371 7.62 -32.10 1.76
N PRO A 372 6.88 -33.08 2.30
CA PRO A 372 7.19 -34.48 2.10
C PRO A 372 7.28 -34.79 0.61
N LEU A 373 8.43 -35.31 0.15
CA LEU A 373 8.66 -35.63 -1.27
C LEU A 373 7.81 -36.81 -1.76
N PHE A 374 7.34 -37.65 -0.83
CA PHE A 374 6.55 -38.84 -1.11
C PHE A 374 5.16 -38.66 -0.52
N GLN A 375 4.14 -38.88 -1.36
CA GLN A 375 2.76 -39.02 -0.90
C GLN A 375 2.65 -40.39 -0.23
N ASP A 376 2.18 -40.44 1.02
CA ASP A 376 1.97 -41.71 1.70
C ASP A 376 1.02 -42.59 0.89
N ALA A 377 1.40 -43.86 0.68
CA ALA A 377 0.65 -44.82 -0.14
C ALA A 377 -0.80 -45.06 0.36
N ILE A 378 -1.07 -44.67 1.61
CA ILE A 378 -2.35 -44.84 2.31
C ILE A 378 -3.22 -43.57 2.18
N GLU A 379 -2.63 -42.39 1.93
CA GLU A 379 -3.31 -41.11 2.03
C GLU A 379 -2.95 -40.20 0.84
N LYS A 380 -3.62 -40.45 -0.30
CA LYS A 380 -3.35 -39.81 -1.60
C LYS A 380 -3.40 -38.28 -1.65
N ASN A 381 -3.79 -37.55 -0.60
CA ASN A 381 -4.00 -36.09 -0.65
C ASN A 381 -3.91 -35.39 0.72
N ILE A 382 -2.99 -35.78 1.62
CA ILE A 382 -2.83 -34.99 2.87
C ILE A 382 -1.94 -33.79 2.61
N ILE A 383 -2.54 -32.60 2.67
CA ILE A 383 -1.79 -31.35 2.77
C ILE A 383 -1.08 -31.35 4.12
N PRO A 384 0.26 -31.25 4.17
CA PRO A 384 1.01 -31.29 5.42
C PRO A 384 0.58 -30.13 6.32
N GLN A 385 0.56 -30.36 7.64
CA GLN A 385 0.18 -29.36 8.63
C GLN A 385 1.28 -29.16 9.66
N VAL A 386 1.54 -27.90 10.05
CA VAL A 386 2.58 -27.54 11.02
C VAL A 386 2.07 -26.44 11.95
N PRO A 387 2.16 -26.60 13.28
CA PRO A 387 1.85 -25.54 14.22
C PRO A 387 2.76 -24.31 14.08
N LEU A 388 2.19 -23.11 14.20
CA LEU A 388 2.91 -21.83 14.16
C LEU A 388 4.03 -21.77 15.22
N VAL A 389 3.80 -22.33 16.40
CA VAL A 389 4.80 -22.40 17.49
C VAL A 389 6.06 -23.18 17.10
N ASN A 390 5.95 -24.15 16.20
CA ASN A 390 7.08 -24.95 15.73
C ASN A 390 7.97 -24.14 14.79
N ILE A 391 7.39 -23.40 13.85
CA ILE A 391 8.17 -22.53 12.94
C ILE A 391 8.69 -21.27 13.65
N LEU A 392 8.03 -20.80 14.71
CA LEU A 392 8.54 -19.75 15.60
C LEU A 392 9.74 -20.18 16.44
N SER A 393 9.94 -21.49 16.65
CA SER A 393 11.10 -22.01 17.39
C SER A 393 12.44 -21.57 16.80
N LYS A 394 12.46 -21.15 15.52
CA LYS A 394 13.61 -20.46 14.90
C LYS A 394 14.16 -19.31 15.75
N TYR A 395 13.30 -18.62 16.51
CA TYR A 395 13.62 -17.42 17.26
C TYR A 395 13.79 -17.64 18.79
N ASN A 396 13.87 -18.89 19.26
CA ASN A 396 13.99 -19.19 20.69
C ASN A 396 15.42 -19.05 21.28
N GLY A 397 16.42 -18.74 20.45
CA GLY A 397 17.83 -18.70 20.84
C GLY A 397 18.50 -20.06 21.04
N VAL A 398 17.79 -21.18 20.82
CA VAL A 398 18.28 -22.55 21.01
C VAL A 398 18.37 -23.29 19.68
N THR A 399 17.30 -23.23 18.88
CA THR A 399 17.18 -23.93 17.59
C THR A 399 18.16 -23.33 16.59
N PRO A 400 19.16 -24.11 16.13
CA PRO A 400 20.09 -23.61 15.15
C PRO A 400 19.51 -23.60 13.74
N GLN A 401 19.97 -22.65 12.94
CA GLN A 401 19.77 -22.59 11.51
C GLN A 401 21.13 -22.72 10.83
N GLU A 402 21.27 -23.67 9.92
CA GLU A 402 22.49 -23.86 9.16
C GLU A 402 22.52 -22.87 8.00
N LYS A 403 23.53 -22.00 7.99
CA LYS A 403 23.79 -21.04 6.92
C LYS A 403 25.22 -21.19 6.45
N SER A 404 25.39 -21.93 5.35
CA SER A 404 26.70 -22.22 4.76
C SER A 404 27.63 -22.86 5.80
N LYS A 405 28.74 -22.22 6.16
CA LYS A 405 29.70 -22.72 7.17
C LYS A 405 29.34 -22.39 8.62
N ASN A 406 28.22 -21.69 8.85
CA ASN A 406 27.87 -21.18 10.16
C ASN A 406 26.57 -21.78 10.71
N ARG A 407 26.58 -22.05 12.01
CA ARG A 407 25.41 -22.34 12.82
C ARG A 407 24.91 -21.02 13.42
N VAL A 408 23.71 -20.59 13.04
CA VAL A 408 23.13 -19.32 13.48
C VAL A 408 21.94 -19.57 14.41
N ARG A 409 21.91 -18.90 15.57
CA ARG A 409 20.77 -18.88 16.49
C ARG A 409 20.18 -17.49 16.54
N TYR A 410 18.85 -17.41 16.55
CA TYR A 410 18.11 -16.16 16.57
C TYR A 410 17.34 -16.05 17.88
N ARG A 411 17.37 -14.87 18.52
CA ARG A 411 16.61 -14.60 19.75
C ARG A 411 16.01 -13.21 19.71
N LEU A 412 14.73 -13.08 20.01
CA LEU A 412 14.08 -11.75 20.07
C LEU A 412 14.51 -11.01 21.33
N LEU A 413 14.57 -9.67 21.25
CA LEU A 413 14.93 -8.82 22.37
C LEU A 413 13.77 -7.91 22.77
N HIS A 414 13.74 -7.53 24.06
CA HIS A 414 12.84 -6.50 24.56
C HIS A 414 13.28 -5.09 24.11
N PRO A 415 12.34 -4.13 23.97
CA PRO A 415 10.90 -4.34 23.96
C PRO A 415 10.42 -4.96 22.64
N LEU A 416 9.45 -5.88 22.71
CA LEU A 416 8.76 -6.34 21.50
C LEU A 416 7.82 -5.25 20.94
N PRO A 417 7.70 -5.13 19.61
CA PRO A 417 6.86 -4.13 18.98
C PRO A 417 5.38 -4.34 19.30
N PRO A 418 4.57 -3.26 19.34
CA PRO A 418 3.12 -3.36 19.51
C PRO A 418 2.45 -4.25 18.46
N TYR A 419 2.98 -4.28 17.23
CA TYR A 419 2.51 -5.17 16.18
C TYR A 419 3.65 -5.99 15.59
N LEU A 420 3.46 -7.30 15.46
CA LEU A 420 4.39 -8.21 14.80
C LEU A 420 3.88 -8.60 13.43
N LEU A 421 4.76 -8.57 12.43
CA LEU A 421 4.51 -9.04 11.09
C LEU A 421 5.24 -10.37 10.88
N PHE A 422 4.50 -11.43 10.60
CA PHE A 422 5.08 -12.73 10.24
C PHE A 422 4.92 -12.96 8.74
N ASN A 423 6.00 -13.35 8.09
CA ASN A 423 6.00 -13.85 6.72
C ASN A 423 6.28 -15.35 6.75
N ILE A 424 5.33 -16.16 6.29
CA ILE A 424 5.51 -17.59 6.11
C ILE A 424 6.11 -17.82 4.72
N LYS A 425 7.38 -18.23 4.68
CA LYS A 425 8.13 -18.38 3.43
C LYS A 425 7.66 -19.61 2.64
N ARG A 426 6.71 -19.39 1.73
CA ARG A 426 6.13 -20.43 0.86
C ARG A 426 6.84 -20.65 -0.45
N PHE A 427 7.51 -19.62 -0.98
CA PHE A 427 8.15 -19.69 -2.29
C PHE A 427 9.66 -19.76 -2.15
N SER A 428 10.27 -20.75 -2.81
CA SER A 428 11.71 -20.87 -2.96
C SER A 428 12.06 -21.03 -4.43
N LYS A 429 13.08 -20.30 -4.89
CA LYS A 429 13.63 -20.49 -6.24
C LYS A 429 14.69 -21.58 -6.19
N ASN A 430 14.44 -22.71 -6.83
CA ASN A 430 15.49 -23.67 -7.15
C ASN A 430 16.17 -23.24 -8.47
N LYS A 431 17.29 -23.87 -8.85
CA LYS A 431 18.03 -23.58 -10.09
C LYS A 431 17.17 -23.69 -11.35
N PHE A 432 16.07 -24.44 -11.31
CA PHE A 432 15.25 -24.75 -12.47
C PHE A 432 13.83 -24.19 -12.39
N VAL A 433 13.18 -24.21 -11.22
CA VAL A 433 11.77 -23.85 -11.05
C VAL A 433 11.55 -23.15 -9.70
N ALA A 434 10.56 -22.27 -9.62
CA ALA A 434 10.05 -21.75 -8.35
C ALA A 434 9.14 -22.81 -7.71
N GLU A 435 9.51 -23.27 -6.52
CA GLU A 435 8.79 -24.28 -5.75
C GLU A 435 7.87 -23.61 -4.72
N ARG A 436 6.61 -24.09 -4.64
CA ARG A 436 5.61 -23.66 -3.66
C ARG A 436 5.51 -24.71 -2.56
N ASN A 437 5.53 -24.27 -1.31
CA ASN A 437 5.26 -25.12 -0.15
C ASN A 437 3.78 -24.97 0.29
N PRO A 438 2.92 -25.99 0.07
CA PRO A 438 1.50 -25.93 0.39
C PRO A 438 1.18 -26.24 1.86
N THR A 439 2.19 -26.41 2.72
CA THR A 439 2.00 -26.76 4.13
C THR A 439 1.06 -25.77 4.84
N ILE A 440 0.00 -26.28 5.44
CA ILE A 440 -0.95 -25.49 6.22
C ILE A 440 -0.34 -25.21 7.59
N VAL A 441 -0.37 -23.94 7.99
CA VAL A 441 0.11 -23.52 9.30
C VAL A 441 -1.08 -23.43 10.24
N THR A 442 -1.09 -24.23 11.31
CA THR A 442 -2.13 -24.15 12.33
C THR A 442 -1.74 -23.12 13.38
N PHE A 443 -2.64 -22.20 13.71
CA PHE A 443 -2.37 -21.10 14.65
C PHE A 443 -3.60 -20.77 15.50
N PRO A 444 -3.41 -20.31 16.75
CA PRO A 444 -4.50 -19.77 17.53
C PRO A 444 -4.89 -18.39 16.98
N VAL A 445 -6.17 -18.02 17.03
CA VAL A 445 -6.60 -16.65 16.65
C VAL A 445 -6.31 -15.64 17.77
N HIS A 446 -6.33 -16.12 19.01
CA HIS A 446 -6.13 -15.34 20.22
C HIS A 446 -5.04 -15.93 21.11
N SER A 447 -4.34 -15.08 21.84
CA SER A 447 -3.39 -15.50 22.89
C SER A 447 -2.23 -16.35 22.35
N LEU A 448 -1.49 -15.86 21.34
CA LEU A 448 -0.17 -16.39 21.01
C LEU A 448 0.85 -15.88 22.05
N ASP A 449 1.48 -16.79 22.79
CA ASP A 449 2.53 -16.43 23.74
C ASP A 449 3.88 -16.27 23.03
N MET A 450 4.43 -15.05 23.08
CA MET A 450 5.75 -14.76 22.54
C MET A 450 6.88 -14.87 23.59
N SER A 451 6.56 -15.04 24.88
CA SER A 451 7.54 -15.11 25.97
C SER A 451 8.66 -16.14 25.75
N PRO A 452 8.44 -17.34 25.17
CA PRO A 452 9.50 -18.33 25.00
C PRO A 452 10.56 -17.94 23.96
N TYR A 453 10.26 -16.98 23.10
CA TYR A 453 11.12 -16.55 21.99
C TYR A 453 11.92 -15.27 22.30
N VAL A 454 11.68 -14.66 23.46
CA VAL A 454 12.31 -13.40 23.87
C VAL A 454 13.37 -13.66 24.93
N GLU A 455 14.46 -12.91 24.90
CA GLU A 455 15.44 -12.87 25.98
C GLU A 455 14.83 -12.23 27.23
N PRO A 456 14.75 -12.93 28.38
CA PRO A 456 14.16 -12.37 29.59
C PRO A 456 14.86 -11.07 30.01
N ASN A 457 14.08 -9.98 30.18
CA ASN A 457 14.57 -8.72 30.72
C ASN A 457 13.70 -8.28 31.90
N PRO A 458 14.10 -8.59 33.15
CA PRO A 458 13.33 -8.27 34.36
C PRO A 458 13.00 -6.77 34.53
N THR A 459 13.78 -5.88 33.89
CA THR A 459 13.58 -4.42 33.96
C THR A 459 12.35 -3.98 33.16
N GLU A 460 12.07 -4.65 32.04
CA GLU A 460 10.99 -4.29 31.13
C GLU A 460 9.77 -5.20 31.25
N TYR A 461 9.96 -6.47 31.62
CA TYR A 461 8.89 -7.45 31.73
C TYR A 461 9.17 -8.48 32.84
N PRO A 462 8.19 -8.77 33.71
CA PRO A 462 8.36 -9.76 34.76
C PRO A 462 8.76 -11.13 34.20
N PRO A 463 9.80 -11.79 34.75
CA PRO A 463 10.16 -13.14 34.34
C PRO A 463 9.01 -14.11 34.59
N GLY A 464 8.65 -14.89 33.56
CA GLY A 464 7.62 -15.94 33.66
C GLY A 464 6.19 -15.50 33.36
N GLU A 465 5.94 -14.22 33.11
CA GLU A 465 4.65 -13.79 32.55
C GLU A 465 4.60 -14.03 31.03
N PRO A 466 3.45 -14.47 30.48
CA PRO A 466 3.30 -14.65 29.04
C PRO A 466 3.18 -13.30 28.33
N ILE A 467 3.72 -13.19 27.11
CA ILE A 467 3.60 -11.99 26.27
C ILE A 467 2.58 -12.29 25.18
N TRP A 468 1.31 -11.98 25.46
CA TRP A 468 0.21 -12.34 24.57
C TRP A 468 0.09 -11.43 23.33
N TYR A 469 -0.11 -12.07 22.19
CA TYR A 469 -0.48 -11.45 20.93
C TYR A 469 -1.80 -12.02 20.38
N ASP A 470 -2.59 -11.18 19.73
CA ASP A 470 -3.82 -11.57 19.03
C ASP A 470 -3.71 -11.32 17.53
N LEU A 471 -4.28 -12.20 16.73
CA LEU A 471 -4.30 -12.04 15.28
C LEU A 471 -5.24 -10.89 14.89
N VAL A 472 -4.77 -10.01 14.01
CA VAL A 472 -5.53 -8.86 13.48
C VAL A 472 -5.80 -9.02 11.99
N ALA A 473 -4.83 -9.51 11.24
CA ALA A 473 -4.98 -9.76 9.80
C ALA A 473 -4.15 -10.98 9.36
N ASN A 474 -4.65 -11.70 8.35
CA ASN A 474 -4.00 -12.84 7.73
C ASN A 474 -4.17 -12.76 6.20
N ILE A 475 -3.08 -12.50 5.48
CA ILE A 475 -3.03 -12.56 4.02
C ILE A 475 -2.77 -14.00 3.62
N THR A 476 -3.61 -14.54 2.75
CA THR A 476 -3.58 -15.93 2.30
C THR A 476 -3.29 -16.01 0.82
N HIS A 477 -2.52 -17.02 0.44
CA HIS A 477 -2.29 -17.39 -0.95
C HIS A 477 -3.29 -18.47 -1.38
N GLU A 478 -3.79 -18.37 -2.61
CA GLU A 478 -4.60 -19.42 -3.24
C GLU A 478 -4.09 -19.63 -4.66
N ALA A 479 -3.71 -20.88 -4.98
CA ALA A 479 -3.35 -21.26 -6.33
C ALA A 479 -4.57 -21.82 -7.06
N VAL A 480 -5.07 -21.09 -8.05
CA VAL A 480 -6.16 -21.56 -8.90
C VAL A 480 -5.57 -22.09 -10.19
N LYS A 481 -5.69 -23.39 -10.40
CA LYS A 481 -5.38 -24.03 -11.67
C LYS A 481 -6.43 -23.60 -12.70
N LYS A 482 -6.01 -22.82 -13.70
CA LYS A 482 -6.87 -22.59 -14.86
C LYS A 482 -6.70 -23.79 -15.79
N LYS A 483 -7.80 -24.49 -16.04
CA LYS A 483 -7.88 -25.44 -17.14
C LYS A 483 -7.85 -24.60 -18.42
N ASP A 484 -6.68 -24.49 -19.02
CA ASP A 484 -6.56 -23.97 -20.38
C ASP A 484 -6.37 -25.17 -21.31
N ASP A 485 -7.13 -25.22 -22.41
CA ASP A 485 -7.05 -26.28 -23.42
C ASP A 485 -5.86 -26.06 -24.38
N SER A 486 -4.94 -25.15 -24.02
CA SER A 486 -3.73 -24.83 -24.77
C SER A 486 -2.61 -25.83 -24.49
N VAL A 487 -1.73 -26.04 -25.47
CA VAL A 487 -0.61 -27.00 -25.42
C VAL A 487 0.50 -26.54 -24.44
N GLU A 488 0.41 -25.31 -23.93
CA GLU A 488 1.38 -24.66 -23.03
C GLU A 488 1.09 -24.88 -21.53
N GLY A 489 0.68 -26.10 -21.15
CA GLY A 489 0.66 -26.53 -19.75
C GLY A 489 -0.36 -25.83 -18.82
N GLU A 490 -0.55 -26.41 -17.64
CA GLU A 490 -1.43 -25.85 -16.60
C GLU A 490 -0.86 -24.52 -16.06
N LEU A 491 -1.42 -23.38 -16.48
CA LEU A 491 -1.10 -22.08 -15.89
C LEU A 491 -1.78 -21.96 -14.51
N GLU A 492 -0.98 -22.02 -13.44
CA GLU A 492 -1.43 -21.68 -12.08
C GLU A 492 -1.54 -20.14 -11.95
N SER A 493 -2.76 -19.65 -11.73
CA SER A 493 -2.99 -18.27 -11.34
C SER A 493 -2.91 -18.13 -9.82
N LYS A 494 -2.17 -17.14 -9.34
CA LYS A 494 -2.06 -16.82 -7.92
C LYS A 494 -3.12 -15.79 -7.56
N ILE A 495 -3.85 -16.05 -6.49
CA ILE A 495 -4.86 -15.16 -5.95
C ILE A 495 -4.48 -14.82 -4.51
N TRP A 496 -4.47 -13.53 -4.21
CA TRP A 496 -4.25 -13.04 -2.86
C TRP A 496 -5.58 -12.63 -2.21
N ARG A 497 -5.81 -13.12 -0.99
CA ARG A 497 -6.93 -12.68 -0.14
C ARG A 497 -6.42 -12.21 1.20
N VAL A 498 -7.19 -11.40 1.90
CA VAL A 498 -6.88 -10.98 3.27
C VAL A 498 -8.07 -11.24 4.19
N GLN A 499 -7.82 -11.87 5.32
CA GLN A 499 -8.77 -12.03 6.41
C GLN A 499 -8.45 -10.98 7.47
N VAL A 500 -9.40 -10.13 7.83
CA VAL A 500 -9.24 -9.04 8.81
C VAL A 500 -10.27 -9.15 9.93
N LYS A 501 -9.86 -8.79 11.15
CA LYS A 501 -10.72 -8.80 12.35
C LYS A 501 -11.45 -7.47 12.53
N ASP A 502 -12.76 -7.52 12.71
CA ASP A 502 -13.55 -6.42 13.29
C ASP A 502 -13.48 -6.49 14.82
N ARG A 503 -12.83 -5.49 15.42
CA ARG A 503 -12.69 -5.38 16.88
C ARG A 503 -13.99 -5.06 17.59
N ALA A 504 -14.88 -4.30 16.95
CA ALA A 504 -16.12 -3.89 17.57
C ALA A 504 -17.13 -5.05 17.64
N ARG A 505 -17.09 -5.93 16.63
CA ARG A 505 -17.98 -7.10 16.52
C ARG A 505 -17.36 -8.40 17.00
N GLU A 506 -16.03 -8.46 17.12
CA GLU A 506 -15.26 -9.70 17.32
C GLU A 506 -15.53 -10.73 16.19
N GLU A 507 -15.69 -10.24 14.95
CA GLU A 507 -15.96 -11.04 13.75
C GLU A 507 -14.81 -10.95 12.74
N TRP A 508 -14.75 -11.90 11.81
CA TRP A 508 -13.74 -11.94 10.76
C TRP A 508 -14.37 -11.74 9.39
N TYR A 509 -13.66 -11.02 8.52
CA TYR A 509 -14.06 -10.79 7.14
C TYR A 509 -12.92 -11.12 6.19
N GLY A 510 -13.22 -11.93 5.18
CA GLY A 510 -12.35 -12.19 4.04
C GLY A 510 -12.61 -11.14 2.96
N ILE A 511 -11.54 -10.51 2.47
CA ILE A 511 -11.57 -9.52 1.40
C ILE A 511 -10.69 -10.03 0.26
N GLN A 512 -11.28 -10.11 -0.93
CA GLN A 512 -10.59 -10.37 -2.19
C GLN A 512 -11.07 -9.34 -3.20
N ASP A 513 -10.23 -8.33 -3.46
CA ASP A 513 -10.58 -7.21 -4.33
C ASP A 513 -11.94 -6.61 -3.96
N LEU A 514 -12.95 -6.73 -4.82
CA LEU A 514 -14.30 -6.21 -4.60
C LEU A 514 -15.17 -7.09 -3.70
N PHE A 515 -14.79 -8.35 -3.49
CA PHE A 515 -15.57 -9.30 -2.72
C PHE A 515 -15.22 -9.21 -1.23
N VAL A 516 -16.24 -9.03 -0.42
CA VAL A 516 -16.15 -9.02 1.05
C VAL A 516 -17.11 -10.08 1.58
N GLU A 517 -16.57 -11.05 2.31
CA GLU A 517 -17.33 -12.16 2.88
C GLU A 517 -17.04 -12.33 4.37
N LYS A 518 -18.01 -12.79 5.14
CA LYS A 518 -17.81 -13.10 6.56
C LYS A 518 -17.12 -14.46 6.70
N GLU A 519 -16.07 -14.51 7.50
CA GLU A 519 -15.27 -15.70 7.77
C GLU A 519 -15.48 -16.16 9.23
N ARG A 520 -15.34 -17.47 9.47
CA ARG A 520 -15.35 -18.01 10.83
C ARG A 520 -13.93 -18.06 11.39
N ALA A 521 -13.78 -17.68 12.65
CA ALA A 521 -12.48 -17.69 13.32
C ALA A 521 -11.82 -19.09 13.31
N GLU A 522 -12.63 -20.16 13.44
CA GLU A 522 -12.09 -21.53 13.45
C GLU A 522 -11.61 -22.00 12.08
N THR A 523 -11.97 -21.34 10.98
CA THR A 523 -11.59 -21.77 9.63
C THR A 523 -10.43 -20.98 9.03
N LEU A 524 -9.93 -19.95 9.73
CA LEU A 524 -8.89 -19.06 9.20
C LEU A 524 -7.61 -19.80 8.82
N PHE A 525 -7.22 -20.79 9.64
CA PHE A 525 -6.00 -21.57 9.41
C PHE A 525 -6.11 -22.55 8.23
N THR A 526 -7.30 -22.77 7.66
CA THR A 526 -7.48 -23.74 6.57
C THR A 526 -6.89 -23.25 5.24
N LYS A 527 -6.67 -21.93 5.11
CA LYS A 527 -6.06 -21.30 3.93
C LYS A 527 -4.53 -21.22 4.08
N GLU A 528 -3.80 -21.14 2.97
CA GLU A 528 -2.34 -20.99 2.97
C GLU A 528 -1.92 -19.60 3.48
N ALA A 529 -1.84 -19.43 4.81
CA ALA A 529 -1.38 -18.20 5.45
C ALA A 529 0.00 -17.79 4.94
N TYR A 530 0.14 -16.56 4.47
CA TYR A 530 1.36 -16.03 3.85
C TYR A 530 1.94 -14.88 4.66
N LEU A 531 1.13 -13.88 5.01
CA LEU A 531 1.54 -12.77 5.86
C LEU A 531 0.54 -12.56 6.99
N MET A 532 1.00 -12.51 8.23
CA MET A 532 0.15 -12.37 9.41
C MET A 532 0.51 -11.11 10.19
N VAL A 533 -0.50 -10.42 10.71
CA VAL A 533 -0.37 -9.24 11.55
C VAL A 533 -0.91 -9.56 12.93
N TRP A 534 -0.06 -9.43 13.94
CA TRP A 534 -0.36 -9.76 15.34
C TRP A 534 -0.24 -8.52 16.21
N GLU A 535 -1.22 -8.24 17.06
CA GLU A 535 -1.19 -7.14 18.03
C GLU A 535 -0.83 -7.65 19.42
N ARG A 536 0.10 -6.96 20.09
CA ARG A 536 0.43 -7.19 21.50
C ARG A 536 -0.74 -6.78 22.38
N ARG A 537 -1.23 -7.69 23.23
CA ARG A 537 -2.16 -7.30 24.30
C ARG A 537 -1.46 -6.34 25.24
N LYS A 538 -2.08 -5.19 25.50
CA LYS A 538 -1.66 -4.33 26.60
C LYS A 538 -1.86 -5.15 27.88
N GLY A 539 -0.77 -5.45 28.59
CA GLY A 539 -0.84 -6.13 29.88
C GLY A 539 -1.84 -5.40 30.77
N GLN A 540 -2.58 -6.14 31.59
CA GLN A 540 -3.39 -5.54 32.65
C GLN A 540 -2.42 -4.81 33.59
N ALA A 541 -2.12 -3.54 33.30
CA ALA A 541 -1.57 -2.63 34.30
C ALA A 541 -2.58 -2.65 35.45
N GLY A 542 -2.16 -3.23 36.57
CA GLY A 542 -3.05 -3.78 37.59
C GLY A 542 -4.28 -2.93 37.87
N ARG A 543 -5.45 -3.54 37.73
CA ARG A 543 -6.58 -3.22 38.61
C ARG A 543 -6.16 -3.61 40.04
N ARG A 544 -5.30 -2.81 40.66
CA ARG A 544 -5.21 -2.70 42.11
C ARG A 544 -6.24 -1.65 42.51
N LYS A 545 -7.43 -2.11 42.85
CA LYS A 545 -8.19 -1.60 44.00
C LYS A 545 -8.86 -2.77 44.68
#